data_AF-A0A1X2FVP8-F1
#
_entry.id   AF-A0A1X2FVP8-F1
#
_cell.length_a   1.000
_cell.length_b   1.000
_cell.length_c   1.000
_cell.angle_alpha   90.00
_cell.angle_beta   90.00
_cell.angle_gamma   90.00
#
_symmetry.space_group_name_H-M   'P 1'
#
loop_
_entity.id
_entity.type
_entity.pdbx_description
1 polymer ?
#
loop_
_entity_poly.entity_id
_entity_poly.type
_entity_poly.pdbx_seq_one_letter_code
_entity_poly.pdbx_strand_id
1 'polypeptide(L)'
;MSLTKKQLEAAKLIAEGNMTDEEIAKACSIGRTTLYRWKKQEEFRQAIDNFTAEMKKDIERKLMSMSSKALRELDKLLCARSELVRLQAIKDVLDRLDIKPADKQNIDLKTDMDIVVKLPDELTADKND
;
A
#
# COMPACT_ATOMS: atom_id res chain seq x y z
N MET A 1 23.59 31.64 -7.70
CA MET A 1 23.12 32.26 -8.96
C MET A 1 21.71 31.75 -9.22
N SER A 2 20.88 32.41 -10.03
CA SER A 2 19.56 31.86 -10.38
C SER A 2 19.67 30.96 -11.61
N LEU A 3 18.96 29.83 -11.62
CA LEU A 3 18.94 28.91 -12.76
C LEU A 3 18.34 29.59 -13.99
N THR A 4 18.90 29.29 -15.16
CA THR A 4 18.34 29.77 -16.44
C THR A 4 17.02 29.06 -16.77
N LYS A 5 16.21 29.63 -17.67
CA LYS A 5 14.97 28.99 -18.15
C LYS A 5 15.21 27.59 -18.73
N LYS A 6 16.29 27.40 -19.49
CA LYS A 6 16.66 26.08 -20.05
C LYS A 6 17.05 25.08 -18.96
N GLN A 7 17.68 25.55 -17.88
CA GLN A 7 18.00 24.69 -16.74
C GLN A 7 16.73 24.28 -15.99
N LEU A 8 15.80 25.21 -15.74
CA LEU A 8 14.53 24.89 -15.10
C LEU A 8 13.72 23.90 -15.93
N GLU A 9 13.64 24.09 -17.25
CA GLU A 9 12.96 23.17 -18.16
C GLU A 9 13.61 21.78 -18.13
N ALA A 10 14.94 21.70 -18.24
CA ALA A 10 15.66 20.42 -18.16
C ALA A 10 15.47 19.73 -16.80
N ALA A 11 15.50 20.49 -15.70
CA ALA A 11 15.29 19.95 -14.36
C ALA A 11 13.87 19.38 -14.21
N LYS A 12 12.86 20.06 -14.75
CA LYS A 12 11.48 19.57 -14.80
C LYS A 12 11.36 18.28 -15.59
N LEU A 13 11.93 18.22 -16.80
CA LEU A 13 11.90 17.00 -17.63
C LEU A 13 12.63 15.83 -16.98
N ILE A 14 13.73 16.09 -16.25
CA ILE A 14 14.40 15.06 -15.45
C ILE A 14 13.47 14.56 -14.34
N ALA A 15 12.79 15.46 -13.64
CA ALA A 15 11.87 15.11 -12.55
C ALA A 15 10.66 14.29 -13.04
N GLU A 16 10.20 14.50 -14.28
CA GLU A 16 9.15 13.69 -14.91
C GLU A 16 9.60 12.22 -15.14
N GLY A 17 10.91 11.96 -15.32
CA GLY A 17 11.50 10.62 -15.28
C GLY A 17 11.20 9.71 -16.48
N ASN A 18 10.64 10.27 -17.54
CA ASN A 18 10.11 9.62 -18.75
C ASN A 18 10.99 9.82 -19.99
N MET A 19 12.08 10.58 -19.88
CA MET A 19 13.03 10.87 -20.97
C MET A 19 14.46 10.58 -20.55
N THR A 20 15.28 10.14 -21.51
CA THR A 20 16.72 10.00 -21.35
C THR A 20 17.44 11.35 -21.41
N ASP A 21 18.67 11.41 -20.90
CA ASP A 21 19.50 12.64 -20.96
C ASP A 21 19.73 13.14 -22.39
N GLU A 22 19.77 12.23 -23.37
CA GLU A 22 19.91 12.58 -24.79
C GLU A 22 18.66 13.27 -25.33
N GLU A 23 17.48 12.74 -25.00
CA GLU A 23 16.20 13.32 -25.38
C GLU A 23 15.96 14.66 -24.70
N ILE A 24 16.31 14.78 -23.41
CA ILE A 24 16.19 16.03 -22.65
C ILE A 24 17.13 17.09 -23.22
N ALA A 25 18.37 16.73 -23.54
CA ALA A 25 19.31 17.67 -24.14
C ALA A 25 18.80 18.18 -25.50
N LYS A 26 18.21 17.29 -26.32
CA LYS A 26 17.57 17.67 -27.58
C LYS A 26 16.35 18.57 -27.36
N ALA A 27 15.46 18.23 -26.44
CA ALA A 27 14.26 19.00 -26.12
C ALA A 27 14.60 20.42 -25.64
N CYS A 28 15.64 20.57 -24.80
CA CYS A 28 16.09 21.87 -24.32
C CYS A 28 17.04 22.61 -25.28
N SER A 29 17.35 22.02 -26.45
CA SER A 29 18.31 22.55 -27.42
C SER A 29 19.66 22.90 -26.76
N ILE A 30 20.25 21.90 -26.09
CA ILE A 30 21.56 21.98 -25.43
C ILE A 30 22.41 20.75 -25.77
N GLY A 31 23.73 20.84 -25.56
CA GLY A 31 24.61 19.68 -25.65
C GLY A 31 24.46 18.74 -24.45
N ARG A 32 24.60 17.44 -24.67
CA ARG A 32 24.59 16.42 -23.60
C ARG A 32 25.64 16.71 -22.51
N THR A 33 26.82 17.19 -22.89
CA THR A 33 27.89 17.57 -21.96
C THR A 33 27.50 18.75 -21.07
N THR A 34 26.67 19.68 -21.57
CA THR A 34 26.11 20.79 -20.79
C THR A 34 25.16 20.26 -19.73
N LEU A 35 24.24 19.36 -20.10
CA LEU A 35 23.31 18.74 -19.14
C LEU A 35 24.06 17.95 -18.05
N TYR A 36 25.09 17.21 -18.44
CA TYR A 36 25.94 16.48 -17.49
C TYR A 36 26.64 17.41 -16.49
N ARG A 37 27.13 18.58 -16.94
CA ARG A 37 27.71 19.59 -16.05
C ARG A 37 26.66 20.19 -15.10
N TRP A 38 25.46 20.47 -15.58
CA TRP A 38 24.37 21.00 -14.75
C TRP A 38 23.97 20.03 -13.64
N LYS A 39 23.87 18.72 -13.92
CA LYS A 39 23.58 17.70 -12.89
C LYS A 39 24.57 17.66 -11.72
N LYS A 40 25.79 18.19 -11.91
CA LYS A 40 26.80 18.30 -10.84
C LYS A 40 26.61 19.55 -9.97
N GLN A 41 25.84 20.53 -10.43
CA GLN A 41 25.57 21.77 -9.72
C GLN A 41 24.49 21.54 -8.66
N GLU A 42 24.74 21.98 -7.44
CA GLU A 42 23.83 21.81 -6.32
C GLU A 42 22.47 22.51 -6.56
N GLU A 43 22.50 23.75 -7.05
CA GLU A 43 21.30 24.53 -7.37
C GLU A 43 20.38 23.79 -8.38
N PHE A 44 20.97 23.09 -9.35
CA PHE A 44 20.23 22.32 -10.36
C PHE A 44 19.63 21.04 -9.78
N ARG A 45 20.36 20.33 -8.91
CA ARG A 45 19.84 19.16 -8.20
C ARG A 45 18.65 19.53 -7.32
N GLN A 46 18.77 20.61 -6.56
CA GLN A 46 17.68 21.11 -5.72
C GLN A 46 16.43 21.45 -6.55
N ALA A 47 16.59 22.01 -7.75
CA ALA A 47 15.45 22.24 -8.63
C ALA A 47 14.78 20.94 -9.08
N ILE A 48 15.54 19.91 -9.44
CA ILE A 48 14.99 18.58 -9.77
C ILE A 48 14.22 18.01 -8.57
N ASP A 49 14.80 18.07 -7.36
CA ASP A 49 14.18 17.54 -6.15
C ASP A 49 12.87 18.29 -5.82
N ASN A 50 12.87 19.61 -5.98
CA ASN A 50 11.68 20.45 -5.78
C ASN A 50 10.55 20.08 -6.76
N PHE A 51 10.86 19.97 -8.06
CA PHE A 51 9.88 19.53 -9.06
C PHE A 51 9.37 18.12 -8.77
N THR A 52 10.26 17.20 -8.39
CA THR A 52 9.90 15.82 -8.03
C THR A 52 8.95 15.79 -6.83
N ALA A 53 9.22 16.59 -5.80
CA ALA A 53 8.39 16.68 -4.61
C ALA A 53 7.01 17.29 -4.91
N GLU A 54 6.95 18.32 -5.77
CA GLU A 54 5.70 18.93 -6.20
C GLU A 54 4.83 17.94 -6.99
N MET A 55 5.42 17.25 -7.97
CA MET A 55 4.72 16.24 -8.76
C MET A 55 4.18 15.10 -7.88
N LYS A 56 4.97 14.61 -6.92
CA LYS A 56 4.52 13.59 -5.96
C LYS A 56 3.28 14.06 -5.19
N LYS A 57 3.30 15.28 -4.64
CA LYS A 57 2.15 15.85 -3.93
C LYS A 57 0.90 15.92 -4.81
N ASP A 58 1.04 16.28 -6.08
CA ASP A 58 -0.09 16.35 -6.99
C ASP A 58 -0.66 14.97 -7.35
N ILE A 59 0.21 13.98 -7.53
CA ILE A 59 -0.20 12.57 -7.71
C ILE A 59 -0.94 12.07 -6.47
N GLU A 60 -0.41 12.31 -5.27
CA GLU A 60 -1.05 11.94 -4.00
C GLU A 60 -2.44 12.56 -3.85
N ARG A 61 -2.58 13.87 -4.12
CA ARG A 61 -3.88 14.56 -4.10
C ARG A 61 -4.87 13.95 -5.09
N LYS A 62 -4.41 13.64 -6.30
CA LYS A 62 -5.25 13.03 -7.34
C LYS A 62 -5.70 11.62 -6.93
N LEU A 63 -4.80 10.81 -6.38
CA LEU A 63 -5.11 9.47 -5.88
C LEU A 63 -6.10 9.53 -4.70
N MET A 64 -5.91 10.47 -3.78
CA MET A 64 -6.84 10.69 -2.67
C MET A 64 -8.24 11.07 -3.16
N SER A 65 -8.33 11.97 -4.14
CA SER A 65 -9.61 12.35 -4.77
C SER A 65 -10.29 11.17 -5.47
N MET A 66 -9.52 10.35 -6.19
CA MET A 66 -10.03 9.11 -6.81
C MET A 66 -10.54 8.14 -5.75
N SER A 67 -9.83 8.00 -4.63
CA SER A 67 -10.25 7.17 -3.50
C SER A 67 -11.55 7.66 -2.88
N SER A 68 -11.70 8.97 -2.67
CA SER A 68 -12.97 9.56 -2.22
C SER A 68 -14.11 9.35 -3.20
N LYS A 69 -13.85 9.41 -4.51
CA LYS A 69 -14.85 9.12 -5.55
C LYS A 69 -15.26 7.65 -5.50
N ALA A 70 -14.30 6.72 -5.40
CA ALA A 70 -14.57 5.30 -5.29
C ALA A 70 -15.42 4.98 -4.04
N LEU A 71 -15.10 5.60 -2.91
CA LEU A 71 -15.88 5.45 -1.67
C LEU A 71 -17.33 5.94 -1.83
N ARG A 72 -17.55 7.07 -2.51
CA ARG A 72 -18.91 7.56 -2.82
C ARG A 72 -19.68 6.62 -3.75
N GLU A 73 -19.03 6.01 -4.74
CA GLU A 73 -19.70 5.02 -5.58
C GLU A 73 -20.00 3.75 -4.80
N LEU A 74 -19.11 3.31 -3.90
CA LEU A 74 -19.37 2.19 -3.00
C LEU A 74 -20.59 2.45 -2.11
N ASP A 75 -20.71 3.65 -1.53
CA ASP A 75 -21.88 4.07 -0.75
C ASP A 75 -23.19 3.98 -1.54
N LYS A 76 -23.19 4.41 -2.81
CA LYS A 76 -24.35 4.25 -3.70
C LYS A 76 -24.68 2.78 -3.96
N LEU A 77 -23.68 1.91 -4.11
CA LEU A 77 -23.89 0.48 -4.34
C LEU A 77 -24.53 -0.23 -3.14
N LEU A 78 -24.37 0.29 -1.92
CA LEU A 78 -25.10 -0.19 -0.73
C LEU A 78 -26.62 0.01 -0.86
N CYS A 79 -27.06 0.94 -1.70
CA CYS A 79 -28.47 1.22 -2.00
C CYS A 79 -28.91 0.68 -3.38
N ALA A 80 -28.10 -0.15 -4.05
CA ALA A 80 -28.43 -0.67 -5.37
C ALA A 80 -29.73 -1.48 -5.38
N ARG A 81 -30.49 -1.48 -6.48
CA ARG A 81 -31.73 -2.29 -6.59
C ARG A 81 -31.44 -3.79 -6.49
N SER A 82 -30.33 -4.25 -7.04
CA SER A 82 -29.90 -5.64 -7.01
C SER A 82 -29.42 -6.02 -5.61
N GLU A 83 -30.08 -7.00 -4.99
CA GLU A 83 -29.74 -7.46 -3.65
C GLU A 83 -28.34 -8.08 -3.59
N LEU A 84 -27.94 -8.79 -4.66
CA LEU A 84 -26.60 -9.38 -4.76
C LEU A 84 -25.52 -8.30 -4.78
N VAL A 85 -25.74 -7.21 -5.52
CA VAL A 85 -24.79 -6.08 -5.59
C VAL A 85 -24.70 -5.38 -4.24
N ARG A 86 -25.84 -5.14 -3.56
CA ARG A 86 -25.84 -4.59 -2.19
C ARG A 86 -25.08 -5.50 -1.23
N LEU A 87 -25.36 -6.81 -1.23
CA LEU A 87 -24.70 -7.77 -0.36
C LEU A 87 -23.19 -7.79 -0.59
N GLN A 88 -22.74 -7.73 -1.85
CA GLN A 88 -21.31 -7.72 -2.16
C GLN A 88 -20.64 -6.42 -1.69
N ALA A 89 -21.29 -5.26 -1.86
CA ALA A 89 -20.79 -3.99 -1.34
C ALA A 89 -20.72 -3.99 0.20
N ILE A 90 -21.73 -4.54 0.88
CA ILE A 90 -21.75 -4.70 2.35
C ILE A 90 -20.58 -5.58 2.81
N LYS A 91 -20.35 -6.73 2.16
CA LYS A 91 -19.23 -7.62 2.48
C LYS A 91 -17.88 -6.91 2.32
N ASP A 92 -17.67 -6.21 1.20
CA ASP A 92 -16.42 -5.47 0.95
C ASP A 92 -16.15 -4.41 2.03
N VAL A 93 -17.18 -3.70 2.51
CA VAL A 93 -17.04 -2.75 3.62
C VAL A 93 -16.67 -3.45 4.94
N LEU A 94 -17.33 -4.55 5.28
CA LEU A 94 -17.07 -5.29 6.53
C LEU A 94 -15.67 -5.92 6.54
N ASP A 95 -15.25 -6.52 5.43
CA ASP A 95 -13.92 -7.14 5.29
C ASP A 95 -12.80 -6.10 5.43
N ARG A 96 -13.01 -4.87 4.94
CA ARG A 96 -12.04 -3.76 5.07
C ARG A 96 -11.90 -3.23 6.49
N LEU A 97 -12.91 -3.41 7.35
CA LEU A 97 -12.89 -2.99 8.75
C LEU A 97 -12.35 -4.10 9.68
N ASP A 98 -11.88 -5.22 9.12
CA ASP A 98 -11.54 -6.45 9.84
C ASP A 98 -12.69 -6.95 10.75
N ILE A 99 -13.93 -6.56 10.41
CA ILE A 99 -15.15 -7.03 11.08
C ILE A 99 -15.50 -8.36 10.44
N LYS A 100 -14.79 -9.41 10.84
CA LYS A 100 -15.11 -10.76 10.42
C LYS A 100 -16.30 -11.29 11.24
N PRO A 101 -17.26 -11.99 10.61
CA PRO A 101 -18.20 -12.79 11.38
C PRO A 101 -17.38 -13.75 12.25
N ALA A 102 -17.74 -13.85 13.54
CA ALA A 102 -16.99 -14.63 14.52
C ALA A 102 -16.59 -15.99 13.95
N ASP A 103 -15.30 -16.30 13.99
CA ASP A 103 -14.75 -17.55 13.47
C ASP A 103 -15.52 -18.72 14.08
N LYS A 104 -16.06 -19.59 13.22
CA LYS A 104 -16.51 -20.92 13.68
C LYS A 104 -15.25 -21.65 14.15
N GLN A 105 -15.04 -21.72 15.46
CA GLN A 105 -14.01 -22.57 16.04
C GLN A 105 -14.33 -24.02 15.66
N ASN A 106 -13.56 -24.57 14.73
CA ASN A 106 -13.46 -26.02 14.57
C ASN A 106 -12.54 -26.50 15.69
N ILE A 107 -13.15 -27.03 16.75
CA ILE A 107 -12.41 -27.71 17.81
C ILE A 107 -12.09 -29.11 17.27
N ASP A 108 -10.90 -29.30 16.70
CA ASP A 108 -10.38 -30.64 16.39
C ASP A 108 -9.75 -31.21 17.66
N LEU A 109 -10.53 -31.98 18.43
CA LEU A 109 -10.07 -32.70 19.62
C LEU A 109 -9.19 -33.88 19.19
N LYS A 110 -7.93 -33.60 18.83
CA LYS A 110 -6.87 -34.62 18.68
C LYS A 110 -5.83 -34.46 19.80
N THR A 111 -6.31 -34.39 21.03
CA THR A 111 -5.43 -34.60 22.19
C THR A 111 -5.60 -36.05 22.60
N ASP A 112 -4.52 -36.82 22.54
CA ASP A 112 -4.46 -38.12 23.20
C ASP A 112 -4.71 -37.88 24.70
N MET A 113 -5.94 -38.15 25.11
CA MET A 113 -6.33 -38.07 26.51
C MET A 113 -5.87 -39.34 27.19
N ASP A 114 -4.78 -39.26 27.96
CA ASP A 114 -4.44 -40.31 28.90
C ASP A 114 -5.53 -40.38 29.98
N ILE A 115 -6.34 -41.43 29.93
CA ILE A 115 -7.29 -41.74 30.98
C ILE A 115 -6.49 -42.23 32.19
N VAL A 116 -6.19 -41.33 33.12
CA VAL A 116 -5.65 -41.70 34.43
C VAL A 116 -6.79 -42.26 35.28
N VAL A 117 -6.94 -43.58 35.25
CA VAL A 117 -7.81 -44.29 36.19
C VAL A 117 -7.15 -44.27 37.57
N LYS A 118 -7.60 -43.40 38.46
CA LYS A 118 -7.29 -43.50 39.89
C LYS A 118 -8.08 -44.68 40.46
N LEU A 119 -7.38 -45.80 40.67
CA LEU A 119 -7.90 -46.90 41.46
C LEU A 119 -8.06 -46.42 42.92
N PRO A 120 -9.21 -46.66 43.56
CA PRO A 120 -9.38 -46.38 44.98
C PRO A 120 -8.42 -47.24 45.81
N ASP A 121 -7.88 -46.66 46.88
CA ASP A 121 -6.83 -47.24 47.74
C ASP A 121 -7.23 -48.56 48.44
N GLU A 122 -8.49 -48.99 48.32
CA GLU A 122 -9.02 -50.21 48.95
C GLU A 122 -8.58 -51.53 48.27
N LEU A 123 -7.91 -51.48 47.11
CA LEU A 123 -7.48 -52.67 46.36
C LEU A 123 -5.97 -52.99 46.39
N THR A 124 -5.13 -52.22 47.11
CA THR A 124 -3.67 -52.45 47.15
C THR A 124 -3.16 -53.15 48.41
N ALA A 125 -4.06 -53.57 49.30
CA ALA A 125 -3.69 -54.30 50.52
C ALA A 125 -4.19 -55.75 50.44
N ASP A 126 -3.43 -56.61 49.73
CA ASP A 126 -3.37 -58.00 50.20
C ASP A 126 -2.25 -58.11 51.22
N LYS A 127 -2.66 -58.59 52.39
CA LYS A 127 -1.92 -58.56 53.64
C LYS A 127 -0.83 -59.64 53.61
N ASN A 128 0.38 -59.26 54.00
CA ASN A 128 1.30 -60.22 54.60
C ASN A 128 0.77 -60.55 56.01
N ASP A 129 0.36 -61.79 56.22
CA ASP A 129 0.54 -62.55 57.47
C ASP A 129 0.63 -64.05 57.12
#